data_AF-A0A8H3GHK2-F1
#
_entry.id   AF-A0A8H3GHK2-F1
#
_cell.length_a   1.000
_cell.length_b   1.000
_cell.length_c   1.000
_cell.angle_alpha   90.00
_cell.angle_beta   90.00
_cell.angle_gamma   90.00
#
_symmetry.space_group_name_H-M   'P 1'
#
loop_
_entity.id
_entity.type
_entity.pdbx_description
1 polymer ?
#
loop_
_entity_poly.entity_id
_entity_poly.type
_entity_poly.pdbx_seq_one_letter_code
_entity_poly.pdbx_strand_id
1 'polypeptide(L)'
;MPIQVLSKVPENPRWVGDNHSSADYWAFRCLMFYAGPLAPAGGGNPWQLQIAQTHIQTGDWRFLVIRLGTKHLENKPSAFSVTKESAMPEKNVAEMKFWTTQSFKIDAHTKKSERVEYTHRDLMHHLRDPRTQDMLLADGTLFARNFVSLLIDVGVIASNSLQTFNSKLKDLYIDYNVPVSVAEVMVM
;
A
#
# COMPACT_ATOMS: atom_id res chain seq x y z
N MET A 1 -10.86 -14.88 14.76
CA MET A 1 -9.92 -14.02 15.53
C MET A 1 -9.35 -13.01 14.56
N PRO A 2 -9.26 -11.71 14.92
CA PRO A 2 -8.70 -10.69 14.05
C PRO A 2 -7.23 -11.00 13.75
N ILE A 3 -6.82 -10.72 12.51
CA ILE A 3 -5.46 -10.90 12.05
C ILE A 3 -4.59 -9.78 12.61
N GLN A 4 -3.37 -10.13 13.02
CA GLN A 4 -2.49 -9.15 13.65
C GLN A 4 -1.93 -8.18 12.61
N VAL A 5 -1.80 -6.91 13.00
CA VAL A 5 -1.10 -5.89 12.21
C VAL A 5 0.27 -5.63 12.86
N LEU A 6 1.33 -6.11 12.22
CA LEU A 6 2.71 -5.95 12.64
C LEU A 6 3.30 -4.72 11.93
N SER A 7 3.42 -3.60 12.64
CA SER A 7 4.00 -2.38 12.10
C SER A 7 5.40 -2.14 12.65
N LYS A 8 6.37 -1.89 11.75
CA LYS A 8 7.69 -1.34 12.12
C LYS A 8 7.74 0.18 11.97
N VAL A 9 6.62 0.80 11.62
CA VAL A 9 6.48 2.26 11.46
C VAL A 9 5.93 2.83 12.76
N PRO A 10 6.60 3.81 13.39
CA PRO A 10 6.07 4.46 14.59
C PRO A 10 4.73 5.13 14.30
N GLU A 11 3.74 4.88 15.17
CA GLU A 11 2.39 5.48 15.07
C GLU A 11 2.18 6.64 16.05
N ASN A 12 2.89 6.62 17.18
CA ASN A 12 2.90 7.70 18.16
C ASN A 12 4.34 7.93 18.65
N PRO A 13 4.67 9.15 19.10
CA PRO A 13 5.87 9.37 19.90
C PRO A 13 5.85 8.43 21.11
N ARG A 14 6.93 7.68 21.34
CA ARG A 14 6.97 6.67 22.41
C ARG A 14 7.19 7.28 23.79
N TRP A 15 7.76 8.48 23.83
CA TRP A 15 8.07 9.25 25.04
C TRP A 15 8.14 10.74 24.73
N VAL A 16 8.06 11.58 25.76
CA VAL A 16 8.26 13.03 25.64
C VAL A 16 9.69 13.28 25.15
N GLY A 17 9.85 14.02 24.05
CA GLY A 17 11.15 14.26 23.39
C GLY A 17 11.51 13.24 22.30
N ASP A 18 10.64 12.28 22.00
CA ASP A 18 10.77 11.44 20.81
C ASP A 18 10.51 12.27 19.55
N ASN A 19 11.51 12.38 18.66
CA ASN A 19 11.41 13.11 17.40
C ASN A 19 10.57 12.38 16.34
N HIS A 20 9.97 11.24 16.67
CA HIS A 20 9.02 10.57 15.79
C HIS A 20 7.71 11.35 15.69
N SER A 21 7.43 11.90 14.50
CA SER A 21 6.17 12.56 14.20
C SER A 21 4.98 11.62 14.37
N SER A 22 3.88 12.11 14.96
CA SER A 22 2.59 11.40 15.06
C SER A 22 2.15 10.82 13.70
N ALA A 23 1.47 9.67 13.71
CA ALA A 23 0.82 9.09 12.54
C ALA A 23 -0.08 10.08 11.79
N ASP A 24 -0.68 11.04 12.51
CA ASP A 24 -1.57 12.06 11.93
C ASP A 24 -0.84 13.05 11.01
N TYR A 25 0.48 13.20 11.17
CA TYR A 25 1.27 14.08 10.34
C TYR A 25 1.71 13.45 9.02
N TRP A 26 1.45 12.15 8.81
CA TRP A 26 1.85 11.45 7.59
C TRP A 26 0.64 11.22 6.69
N ALA A 27 0.43 12.15 5.77
CA ALA A 27 -0.69 12.10 4.84
C ALA A 27 -0.39 11.18 3.65
N PHE A 28 -1.36 10.35 3.31
CA PHE A 28 -1.34 9.50 2.13
C PHE A 28 -1.34 10.37 0.85
N ARG A 29 -0.58 9.95 -0.17
CA ARG A 29 -0.48 10.67 -1.45
C ARG A 29 -0.68 9.78 -2.67
N CYS A 30 -0.19 8.54 -2.62
CA CYS A 30 -0.26 7.64 -3.75
C CYS A 30 -0.25 6.17 -3.32
N LEU A 31 -1.14 5.37 -3.92
CA LEU A 31 -1.01 3.91 -3.96
C LEU A 31 -0.21 3.54 -5.20
N MET A 32 0.82 2.71 -5.04
CA MET A 32 1.71 2.29 -6.12
C MET A 32 1.81 0.77 -6.16
N PHE A 33 1.88 0.23 -7.37
CA PHE A 33 2.18 -1.18 -7.62
C PHE A 33 3.39 -1.27 -8.53
N TYR A 34 4.36 -2.07 -8.14
CA TYR A 34 5.58 -2.32 -8.92
C TYR A 34 5.65 -3.80 -9.28
N ALA A 35 5.82 -4.11 -10.57
CA ALA A 35 6.08 -5.48 -11.00
C ALA A 35 7.60 -5.73 -10.97
N GLY A 36 8.03 -6.78 -10.26
CA GLY A 36 9.40 -7.29 -10.35
C GLY A 36 9.63 -8.10 -11.64
N PRO A 37 10.87 -8.50 -11.95
CA PRO A 37 11.14 -9.40 -13.07
C PRO A 37 10.52 -10.79 -12.84
N LEU A 38 10.38 -11.58 -13.91
CA LEU A 38 9.82 -12.93 -13.83
C LEU A 38 10.61 -13.80 -12.84
N ALA A 39 9.91 -14.58 -12.02
CA ALA A 39 10.57 -15.54 -11.15
C ALA A 39 11.10 -16.72 -12.01
N PRO A 40 12.35 -17.20 -11.80
CA PRO A 40 12.94 -18.28 -12.60
C PRO A 40 12.14 -19.60 -12.60
N ALA A 41 11.27 -19.79 -11.60
CA ALA A 41 10.49 -21.01 -11.39
C ALA A 41 9.15 -21.07 -12.15
N GLY A 42 8.94 -20.24 -13.18
CA GLY A 42 7.78 -20.34 -14.09
C GLY A 42 6.48 -19.69 -13.58
N GLY A 43 6.56 -18.78 -12.61
CA GLY A 43 5.43 -17.95 -12.17
C GLY A 43 5.43 -16.56 -12.81
N GLY A 44 4.28 -15.88 -12.85
CA GLY A 44 4.18 -14.49 -13.31
C GLY A 44 4.95 -13.50 -12.42
N ASN A 45 5.05 -12.24 -12.86
CA ASN A 45 5.77 -11.19 -12.14
C ASN A 45 5.16 -10.93 -10.75
N PRO A 46 5.94 -10.94 -9.66
CA PRO A 46 5.44 -10.55 -8.36
C PRO A 46 5.16 -9.05 -8.34
N TRP A 47 3.91 -8.68 -8.04
CA TRP A 47 3.51 -7.29 -7.85
C TRP A 47 3.67 -6.90 -6.38
N GLN A 48 4.44 -5.85 -6.13
CA GLN A 48 4.62 -5.25 -4.81
C GLN A 48 3.73 -4.02 -4.67
N LEU A 49 2.92 -4.01 -3.61
CA LEU A 49 2.13 -2.85 -3.21
C LEU A 49 2.97 -1.92 -2.32
N GLN A 50 2.98 -0.63 -2.66
CA GLN A 50 3.65 0.42 -1.90
C GLN A 50 2.75 1.65 -1.76
N ILE A 51 2.85 2.34 -0.63
CA ILE A 51 2.09 3.56 -0.33
C ILE A 51 3.08 4.70 -0.13
N ALA A 52 2.89 5.79 -0.87
CA ALA A 52 3.62 7.03 -0.64
C ALA A 52 2.87 7.90 0.37
N GLN A 53 3.58 8.38 1.38
CA GLN A 53 3.11 9.36 2.34
C GLN A 53 4.05 10.55 2.38
N THR A 54 3.50 11.74 2.66
CA THR A 54 4.29 12.95 2.93
C THR A 54 4.00 13.47 4.32
N HIS A 55 5.00 14.03 4.97
CA HIS A 55 4.83 14.71 6.24
C HIS A 55 4.18 16.07 6.00
N ILE A 56 3.03 16.34 6.63
CA ILE A 56 2.21 17.54 6.37
C ILE A 56 2.99 18.84 6.65
N GLN A 57 3.81 18.86 7.71
CA GLN A 57 4.57 20.06 8.09
C GLN A 57 5.92 20.21 7.35
N THR A 58 6.74 19.15 7.30
CA THR A 58 8.11 19.23 6.73
C THR A 58 8.17 18.94 5.23
N GLY A 59 7.14 18.30 4.66
CA GLY A 59 7.13 17.86 3.27
C GLY A 59 7.93 16.58 3.00
N ASP A 60 8.53 15.97 4.04
CA ASP A 60 9.34 14.76 3.89
C ASP A 60 8.54 13.60 3.32
N TRP A 61 9.16 12.81 2.44
CA TRP A 61 8.52 11.63 1.86
C TRP A 61 8.90 10.37 2.61
N ARG A 62 7.96 9.44 2.71
CA ARG A 62 8.22 8.06 3.09
C ARG A 62 7.38 7.10 2.28
N PHE A 63 7.89 5.89 2.16
CA PHE A 63 7.21 4.82 1.44
C PHE A 63 6.97 3.64 2.36
N LEU A 64 5.74 3.14 2.35
CA LEU A 64 5.32 2.00 3.15
C LEU A 64 5.02 0.82 2.25
N VAL A 65 5.39 -0.38 2.67
CA VAL A 65 4.99 -1.63 2.02
C VAL A 65 4.08 -2.39 2.95
N ILE A 66 2.96 -2.86 2.40
CA ILE A 66 2.04 -3.75 3.11
C ILE A 66 2.22 -5.14 2.52
N ARG A 67 2.64 -6.09 3.36
CA ARG A 67 2.80 -7.50 2.99
C ARG A 67 1.80 -8.34 3.77
N LEU A 68 1.20 -9.34 3.12
CA LEU A 68 0.39 -10.33 3.79
C LEU A 68 1.29 -11.49 4.23
N GLY A 69 1.45 -11.70 5.54
CA GLY A 69 2.15 -12.85 6.09
C GLY A 69 1.23 -14.07 6.09
N THR A 70 1.69 -15.18 5.52
CA THR A 70 0.98 -16.47 5.54
C THR A 70 1.59 -17.40 6.58
N LYS A 71 0.77 -18.21 7.24
CA LYS A 71 1.29 -19.32 8.06
C LYS A 71 1.80 -20.41 7.12
N HIS A 72 3.09 -20.72 7.22
CA HIS A 72 3.82 -21.67 6.36
C HIS A 72 3.15 -23.05 6.18
N LEU A 73 2.31 -23.49 7.12
CA LEU A 73 1.68 -24.80 7.10
C LEU A 73 0.26 -24.82 6.53
N GLU A 74 -0.43 -23.68 6.43
CA GLU A 74 -1.85 -23.63 6.07
C GLU A 74 -2.16 -22.75 4.85
N ASN A 75 -1.17 -22.03 4.30
CA ASN A 75 -1.37 -20.98 3.29
C ASN A 75 -2.44 -19.94 3.67
N LYS A 76 -2.83 -19.88 4.95
CA LYS A 76 -3.81 -18.93 5.45
C LYS A 76 -3.13 -17.61 5.79
N PRO A 77 -3.75 -16.48 5.45
CA PRO A 77 -3.37 -15.17 5.96
C PRO A 77 -3.27 -15.18 7.48
N SER A 78 -2.21 -14.59 8.02
CA SER A 78 -1.91 -14.64 9.46
C SER A 78 -1.53 -13.31 10.07
N ALA A 79 -0.98 -12.39 9.26
CA ALA A 79 -0.65 -11.04 9.68
C ALA A 79 -0.62 -10.08 8.48
N PHE A 80 -0.92 -8.81 8.73
CA PHE A 80 -0.45 -7.71 7.87
C PHE A 80 0.88 -7.21 8.41
N SER A 81 1.90 -7.10 7.56
CA SER A 81 3.18 -6.48 7.91
C SER A 81 3.27 -5.12 7.21
N VAL A 82 3.48 -4.06 7.98
CA VAL A 82 3.68 -2.68 7.49
C VAL A 82 5.11 -2.26 7.79
N THR A 83 5.90 -2.04 6.74
CA THR A 83 7.32 -1.66 6.85
C THR A 83 7.61 -0.39 6.07
N LYS A 84 8.52 0.43 6.58
CA LYS A 84 9.09 1.55 5.84
C LYS A 84 10.15 1.03 4.87
N GLU A 85 10.12 1.49 3.62
CA GLU A 85 11.20 1.30 2.65
C GLU A 85 11.88 2.64 2.38
N SER A 86 13.18 2.59 2.09
CA SER A 86 14.03 3.76 1.85
C SER A 86 13.84 4.37 0.45
N ALA A 87 13.44 3.57 -0.54
CA ALA A 87 13.34 4.02 -1.93
C ALA A 87 12.28 3.22 -2.74
N MET A 88 12.10 3.63 -4.00
CA MET A 88 11.41 2.82 -5.01
C MET A 88 12.24 1.56 -5.35
N PRO A 89 11.63 0.43 -5.71
CA PRO A 89 12.36 -0.75 -6.14
C PRO A 89 13.20 -0.46 -7.40
N GLU A 90 14.51 -0.69 -7.37
CA GLU A 90 15.42 -0.32 -8.48
C GLU A 90 15.28 -1.18 -9.74
N LYS A 91 14.65 -2.36 -9.63
CA LYS A 91 14.55 -3.37 -10.70
C LYS A 91 13.09 -3.68 -11.09
N ASN A 92 12.21 -2.69 -11.10
CA ASN A 92 10.83 -2.88 -11.54
C ASN A 92 10.73 -2.85 -13.07
N VAL A 93 9.95 -3.77 -13.64
CA VAL A 93 9.66 -3.81 -15.09
C VAL A 93 8.40 -3.02 -15.43
N ALA A 94 7.51 -2.82 -14.46
CA ALA A 94 6.25 -2.10 -14.63
C ALA A 94 5.90 -1.28 -13.39
N GLU A 95 5.07 -0.26 -13.58
CA GLU A 95 4.44 0.48 -12.48
C GLU A 95 2.99 0.89 -12.75
N MET A 96 2.23 0.99 -11.66
CA MET A 96 0.89 1.54 -11.64
C MET A 96 0.72 2.45 -10.41
N LYS A 97 0.15 3.63 -10.60
CA LYS A 97 0.02 4.66 -9.57
C LYS A 97 -1.40 5.19 -9.50
N PHE A 98 -1.95 5.30 -8.30
CA PHE A 98 -3.25 5.91 -8.01
C PHE A 98 -3.05 7.04 -7.02
N TRP A 99 -3.18 8.28 -7.50
CA TRP A 99 -3.03 9.47 -6.68
C TRP A 99 -4.28 9.75 -5.85
N THR A 100 -4.09 10.40 -4.69
CA THR A 100 -5.22 10.78 -3.85
C THR A 100 -6.13 11.79 -4.51
N THR A 101 -7.44 11.58 -4.35
CA THR A 101 -8.44 12.62 -4.62
C THR A 101 -8.39 13.66 -3.51
N GLN A 102 -8.48 14.94 -3.86
CA GLN A 102 -8.56 16.00 -2.85
C GLN A 102 -9.95 16.01 -2.22
N SER A 103 -10.00 15.94 -0.89
CA SER A 103 -11.22 16.00 -0.10
C SER A 103 -11.21 17.24 0.79
N PHE A 104 -12.38 17.85 0.95
CA PHE A 104 -12.56 19.06 1.75
C PHE A 104 -13.76 18.93 2.69
N LYS A 105 -13.65 19.50 3.89
CA LYS A 105 -14.74 19.67 4.85
C LYS A 105 -14.99 21.15 5.08
N ILE A 106 -16.23 21.53 5.35
CA ILE A 106 -16.54 22.91 5.77
C ILE A 106 -16.41 22.96 7.29
N ASP A 107 -15.52 23.80 7.78
CA ASP A 107 -15.43 24.07 9.21
C ASP A 107 -16.71 24.81 9.68
N ALA A 108 -17.36 24.26 10.70
CA ALA A 108 -18.69 24.72 11.10
C ALA A 108 -18.67 26.15 11.67
N HIS A 109 -17.54 26.59 12.23
CA HIS A 109 -17.39 27.85 12.95
C HIS A 109 -16.88 28.97 12.04
N THR A 110 -15.87 28.69 11.24
CA THR A 110 -15.23 29.64 10.31
C THR A 110 -15.90 29.68 8.94
N LYS A 111 -16.73 28.70 8.60
CA LYS A 111 -17.36 28.50 7.27
C LYS A 111 -16.34 28.38 6.13
N LYS A 112 -15.07 28.13 6.44
CA LYS A 112 -14.02 27.92 5.44
C LYS A 112 -13.94 26.45 5.06
N SER A 113 -13.58 26.21 3.81
CA SER A 113 -13.24 24.88 3.32
C SER A 113 -11.84 24.51 3.82
N GLU A 114 -11.73 23.39 4.53
CA GLU A 114 -10.48 22.83 5.01
C GLU A 114 -10.20 21.52 4.29
N ARG A 115 -8.96 21.34 3.83
CA ARG A 115 -8.54 20.08 3.23
C ARG A 115 -8.53 18.98 4.29
N VAL A 116 -9.12 17.84 3.99
CA VAL A 116 -9.09 16.64 4.82
C VAL A 116 -8.02 15.70 4.25
N GLU A 117 -7.07 15.36 5.10
CA GLU A 117 -6.02 14.41 4.76
C GLU A 117 -6.39 13.02 5.27
N TYR A 118 -6.21 12.00 4.43
CA TYR A 118 -6.20 10.62 4.89
C TYR A 118 -4.79 10.29 5.39
N THR A 119 -4.67 10.00 6.68
CA THR A 119 -3.38 9.90 7.37
C THR A 119 -2.93 8.46 7.56
N HIS A 120 -1.72 8.28 8.09
CA HIS A 120 -1.26 6.96 8.52
C HIS A 120 -2.14 6.38 9.62
N ARG A 121 -2.70 7.20 10.51
CA ARG A 121 -3.60 6.72 11.56
C ARG A 121 -4.85 6.08 10.96
N ASP A 122 -5.43 6.73 9.96
CA ASP A 122 -6.63 6.21 9.28
C ASP A 122 -6.34 4.88 8.59
N LEU A 123 -5.23 4.79 7.85
CA LEU A 123 -4.77 3.52 7.24
C LEU A 123 -4.64 2.41 8.28
N MET A 124 -3.95 2.68 9.38
CA MET A 124 -3.71 1.68 10.42
C MET A 124 -4.99 1.30 11.17
N HIS A 125 -5.96 2.21 11.31
CA HIS A 125 -7.29 1.93 11.84
C HIS A 125 -8.04 0.95 10.93
N HIS A 126 -8.11 1.21 9.63
CA HIS A 126 -8.75 0.32 8.67
C HIS A 126 -8.09 -1.06 8.61
N LEU A 127 -6.76 -1.15 8.63
CA LEU A 127 -6.06 -2.44 8.64
C LEU A 127 -6.33 -3.27 9.91
N ARG A 128 -6.73 -2.63 11.02
CA ARG A 128 -7.07 -3.29 12.29
C ARG A 128 -8.56 -3.56 12.46
N ASP A 129 -9.41 -2.92 11.67
CA ASP A 129 -10.84 -3.12 11.74
C ASP A 129 -11.22 -4.54 11.25
N PRO A 130 -11.87 -5.38 12.09
CA PRO A 130 -12.15 -6.76 11.73
C PRO A 130 -12.99 -6.92 10.45
N ARG A 131 -13.95 -6.01 10.20
CA ARG A 131 -14.80 -6.07 8.99
C ARG A 131 -13.98 -5.78 7.74
N THR A 132 -13.11 -4.77 7.83
CA THR A 132 -12.17 -4.44 6.76
C THR A 132 -11.20 -5.58 6.51
N GLN A 133 -10.70 -6.24 7.57
CA GLN A 133 -9.85 -7.42 7.42
C GLN A 133 -10.57 -8.56 6.70
N ASP A 134 -11.82 -8.87 7.09
CA ASP A 134 -12.63 -9.89 6.44
C ASP A 134 -12.83 -9.58 4.95
N MET A 135 -13.10 -8.32 4.60
CA MET A 135 -13.21 -7.88 3.20
C MET A 135 -11.88 -8.00 2.43
N LEU A 136 -10.78 -7.53 3.02
CA LEU A 136 -9.45 -7.58 2.40
C LEU A 136 -9.00 -9.02 2.13
N LEU A 137 -9.41 -9.95 2.99
CA LEU A 137 -8.94 -11.35 3.01
C LEU A 137 -9.97 -12.36 2.51
N ALA A 138 -11.16 -11.92 2.09
CA ALA A 138 -12.22 -12.78 1.58
C ALA A 138 -11.73 -13.72 0.46
N ASP A 139 -10.75 -13.26 -0.32
CA ASP A 139 -9.94 -14.07 -1.22
C ASP A 139 -8.48 -13.59 -1.12
N GLY A 140 -7.61 -14.41 -0.51
CA GLY A 140 -6.21 -14.08 -0.29
C GLY A 140 -5.41 -13.79 -1.58
N THR A 141 -5.88 -14.27 -2.73
CA THR A 141 -5.26 -13.99 -4.04
C THR A 141 -5.63 -12.60 -4.58
N LEU A 142 -6.68 -11.98 -4.03
CA LEU A 142 -7.22 -10.69 -4.46
C LEU A 142 -6.91 -9.53 -3.51
N PHE A 143 -5.98 -9.70 -2.56
CA PHE A 143 -5.64 -8.67 -1.57
C PHE A 143 -5.40 -7.29 -2.21
N ALA A 144 -4.57 -7.21 -3.26
CA ALA A 144 -4.27 -5.97 -3.95
C ALA A 144 -5.53 -5.30 -4.53
N ARG A 145 -6.41 -6.09 -5.15
CA ARG A 145 -7.68 -5.62 -5.71
C ARG A 145 -8.63 -5.13 -4.61
N ASN A 146 -8.77 -5.90 -3.54
CA ASN A 146 -9.62 -5.55 -2.40
C ASN A 146 -9.11 -4.30 -1.68
N PHE A 147 -7.79 -4.11 -1.63
CA PHE A 147 -7.17 -2.91 -1.08
C PHE A 147 -7.44 -1.67 -1.96
N VAL A 148 -7.42 -1.81 -3.29
CA VAL A 148 -7.85 -0.73 -4.20
C VAL A 148 -9.34 -0.39 -3.95
N SER A 149 -10.21 -1.39 -3.83
CA SER A 149 -11.63 -1.16 -3.51
C SER A 149 -11.81 -0.43 -2.19
N LEU A 150 -11.11 -0.84 -1.13
CA LEU A 150 -11.15 -0.14 0.17
C LEU A 150 -10.84 1.35 0.01
N LEU A 151 -9.76 1.70 -0.69
CA LEU A 151 -9.35 3.10 -0.86
C LEU A 151 -10.33 3.91 -1.72
N ILE A 152 -11.06 3.26 -2.63
CA ILE A 152 -12.16 3.88 -3.37
C ILE A 152 -13.34 4.14 -2.44
N ASP A 153 -13.74 3.13 -1.65
CA ASP A 153 -14.90 3.21 -0.77
C ASP A 153 -14.73 4.27 0.31
N VAL A 154 -13.51 4.46 0.83
CA VAL A 154 -13.18 5.53 1.77
C VAL A 154 -12.88 6.88 1.10
N GLY A 155 -13.00 6.97 -0.24
CA GLY A 155 -12.84 8.21 -1.00
C GLY A 155 -11.41 8.72 -1.10
N VAL A 156 -10.40 7.88 -0.85
CA VAL A 156 -8.99 8.26 -0.89
C VAL A 156 -8.48 8.35 -2.32
N ILE A 157 -8.91 7.44 -3.20
CA ILE A 157 -8.55 7.45 -4.64
C ILE A 157 -9.81 7.53 -5.52
N ALA A 158 -9.65 7.83 -6.80
CA ALA A 158 -10.76 8.01 -7.73
C ALA A 158 -11.57 6.72 -7.94
N SER A 159 -12.90 6.84 -8.09
CA SER A 159 -13.81 5.69 -8.21
C SER A 159 -13.58 4.80 -9.42
N ASN A 160 -13.00 5.33 -10.50
CA ASN A 160 -12.62 4.56 -11.68
C ASN A 160 -11.30 3.78 -11.52
N SER A 161 -10.57 3.95 -10.41
CA SER A 161 -9.26 3.32 -10.19
C SER A 161 -9.30 1.79 -10.26
N LEU A 162 -10.41 1.16 -9.86
CA LEU A 162 -10.55 -0.31 -9.91
C LEU A 162 -10.62 -0.82 -11.36
N GLN A 163 -11.30 -0.10 -12.25
CA GLN A 163 -11.34 -0.44 -13.68
C GLN A 163 -9.94 -0.30 -14.29
N THR A 164 -9.24 0.79 -13.98
CA THR A 164 -7.85 1.01 -14.41
C THR A 164 -6.93 -0.10 -13.89
N PHE A 165 -7.09 -0.51 -12.64
CA PHE A 165 -6.33 -1.61 -12.04
C PHE A 165 -6.52 -2.92 -12.80
N ASN A 166 -7.77 -3.33 -13.04
CA ASN A 166 -8.08 -4.58 -13.73
C ASN A 166 -7.61 -4.56 -15.18
N SER A 167 -7.75 -3.43 -15.89
CA SER A 167 -7.27 -3.29 -17.28
C SER A 167 -5.76 -3.44 -17.33
N LYS A 168 -5.03 -2.68 -16.49
CA LYS A 168 -3.56 -2.74 -16.48
C LYS A 168 -3.04 -4.11 -16.07
N LEU A 169 -3.65 -4.80 -15.09
CA LEU A 169 -3.20 -6.16 -14.77
C LEU A 169 -3.39 -7.13 -15.94
N LYS A 170 -4.47 -6.98 -16.71
CA LYS A 170 -4.73 -7.81 -17.89
C LYS A 170 -3.73 -7.54 -19.01
N ASP A 171 -3.47 -6.27 -19.31
CA ASP A 171 -2.56 -5.85 -20.39
C ASP A 171 -1.10 -6.18 -20.05
N LEU A 172 -0.69 -5.91 -18.81
CA LEU A 172 0.70 -6.07 -18.37
C LEU A 172 1.08 -7.54 -18.09
N TYR A 173 0.10 -8.42 -17.81
CA TYR A 173 0.34 -9.87 -17.78
C TYR A 173 0.75 -10.41 -19.17
N ILE A 174 0.35 -9.73 -20.25
CA ILE A 174 0.68 -10.11 -21.62
C ILE A 174 2.07 -9.55 -22.00
N ASP A 175 2.39 -8.31 -21.60
CA ASP A 175 3.60 -7.59 -22.04
C ASP A 175 4.87 -7.90 -21.25
N TYR A 176 4.79 -8.25 -19.95
CA TYR A 176 5.97 -8.45 -19.09
C TYR A 176 6.42 -9.89 -18.89
N ASN A 177 6.07 -10.78 -19.83
CA ASN A 177 6.69 -12.10 -19.97
C ASN A 177 8.15 -11.98 -20.46
N VAL A 178 8.96 -11.14 -19.81
CA VAL A 178 10.39 -10.94 -20.09
C VAL A 178 11.17 -11.84 -19.13
N PRO A 179 11.69 -12.99 -19.59
CA PRO A 179 12.49 -13.87 -18.75
C PRO A 179 13.75 -13.13 -18.27
N VAL A 180 14.16 -13.41 -17.04
CA VAL A 180 15.47 -12.95 -16.52
C VAL A 180 16.53 -13.49 -17.45
N SER A 181 17.35 -12.62 -18.04
CA SER A 181 18.53 -13.08 -18.78
C SER A 181 19.42 -13.87 -17.82
N VAL A 182 19.63 -15.15 -18.11
CA VAL A 182 20.40 -16.11 -17.29
C VAL A 182 21.88 -15.70 -17.09
N ALA A 183 22.30 -14.56 -17.64
CA ALA A 183 23.67 -14.05 -17.58
C ALA A 183 24.13 -13.57 -16.18
N GLU A 184 23.25 -13.42 -15.18
CA GLU A 184 23.65 -12.97 -13.82
C GLU A 184 23.59 -14.06 -12.73
N VAL A 185 23.30 -15.33 -13.06
CA VAL A 185 23.28 -16.44 -12.07
C VAL A 185 24.59 -17.24 -12.06
N MET A 186 25.61 -16.84 -12.83
CA MET A 186 26.93 -17.47 -12.81
C MET A 186 28.02 -16.55 -12.24
N VAL A 187 27.81 -15.96 -11.06
CA VAL A 187 28.93 -15.66 -10.14
C VAL A 187 28.42 -15.76 -8.69
N MET A 188 28.50 -16.95 -8.12
CA MET A 188 28.99 -17.22 -6.76
C MET A 188 29.27 -18.71 -6.62
#